data_AF-A0AAU1BYK5-F1
#
_entry.id   AF-A0AAU1BYK5-F1
#
_cell.length_a   1.000
_cell.length_b   1.000
_cell.length_c   1.000
_cell.angle_alpha   90.00
_cell.angle_beta   90.00
_cell.angle_gamma   90.00
#
_symmetry.space_group_name_H-M   'P 1'
#
loop_
_entity.id
_entity.type
_entity.pdbx_description
1 polymer ?
#
loop_
_entity_poly.entity_id
_entity_poly.type
_entity_poly.pdbx_seq_one_letter_code
_entity_poly.pdbx_strand_id
1 'polypeptide(L)'
;MPRDAARRIAEVLGGRDTRVEAGDGWAHSRFTVPGRGVPLGVDVVADTRRAPTGIAFLLPGGGLGFAANFFTPRARNLAHHLRGAGQLVVGISPREDLASAADITADWGLAAHARDARSVIDAVTGVLPLPHQFVGHSAGAVLALDLASKDTSHGLRRVVALDTTGPYTGGLAVRAARSRTALQRLIDQGMYVNDPGLKGLLARAVADPGGASAAPWPVDPAARFTNAGLAHFALIRTASLPGLTNWIYRQGFSAGTYGFGAAPAEDRFALGRTPLQVWAETTAALGSGLVPNALLRDLMSVWAADGTGYAIDWAGIRAEVVWVNMELGRGDHPRGAELIRAGGNGRVGFRVVAGYGHGDPVWGATAAADVWPLLTPA
;
A
#
# COMPACT_ATOMS: atom_id res chain seq x y z
N MET A 1 -20.03 -3.97 23.55
CA MET A 1 -18.61 -3.55 23.64
C MET A 1 -17.99 -3.19 22.28
N PRO A 2 -18.06 -4.00 21.20
CA PRO A 2 -17.32 -3.67 19.96
C PRO A 2 -17.87 -2.48 19.14
N ARG A 3 -19.20 -2.33 19.04
CA ARG A 3 -19.83 -1.14 18.43
C ARG A 3 -19.52 0.16 19.19
N ASP A 4 -19.18 0.05 20.47
CA ASP A 4 -18.83 1.19 21.31
C ASP A 4 -17.40 1.68 21.04
N ALA A 5 -16.49 0.79 20.63
CA ALA A 5 -15.12 1.15 20.28
C ALA A 5 -15.08 2.11 19.09
N ALA A 6 -15.77 1.79 17.98
CA ALA A 6 -15.80 2.64 16.79
C ALA A 6 -16.40 4.03 17.08
N ARG A 7 -17.47 4.08 17.91
CA ARG A 7 -18.09 5.34 18.34
C ARG A 7 -17.12 6.18 19.17
N ARG A 8 -16.50 5.60 20.19
CA ARG A 8 -15.52 6.31 21.05
C ARG A 8 -14.31 6.81 20.25
N ILE A 9 -13.84 6.02 19.28
CA ILE A 9 -12.77 6.42 18.36
C ILE A 9 -13.22 7.61 17.51
N ALA A 10 -14.41 7.56 16.91
CA ALA A 10 -14.94 8.67 16.12
C ALA A 10 -15.08 9.93 16.99
N GLU A 11 -15.59 9.82 18.21
CA GLU A 11 -15.74 10.94 19.15
C GLU A 11 -14.40 11.60 19.48
N VAL A 12 -13.37 10.82 19.87
CA VAL A 12 -12.06 11.40 20.24
C VAL A 12 -11.35 12.02 19.03
N LEU A 13 -11.61 11.52 17.82
CA LEU A 13 -11.04 12.05 16.59
C LEU A 13 -11.86 13.21 15.98
N GLY A 14 -13.02 13.55 16.56
CA GLY A 14 -13.94 14.52 15.97
C GLY A 14 -14.51 14.07 14.62
N GLY A 15 -14.71 12.76 14.48
CA GLY A 15 -15.15 12.07 13.28
C GLY A 15 -16.51 12.54 12.76
N ARG A 16 -16.65 12.64 11.44
CA ARG A 16 -17.86 13.03 10.71
C ARG A 16 -18.21 12.02 9.62
N ASP A 17 -19.36 12.20 8.98
CA ASP A 17 -19.82 11.42 7.82
C ASP A 17 -19.80 9.91 8.06
N THR A 18 -20.19 9.49 9.27
CA THR A 18 -20.07 8.09 9.67
C THR A 18 -20.99 7.20 8.84
N ARG A 19 -20.38 6.28 8.09
CA ARG A 19 -21.07 5.19 7.40
C ARG A 19 -20.79 3.89 8.13
N VAL A 20 -21.85 3.12 8.38
CA VAL A 20 -21.73 1.83 9.06
C VAL A 20 -22.25 0.74 8.15
N GLU A 21 -21.40 -0.23 7.86
CA GLU A 21 -21.75 -1.50 7.23
C GLU A 21 -21.62 -2.60 8.29
N ALA A 22 -22.49 -3.60 8.26
CA ALA A 22 -22.41 -4.74 9.18
C ALA A 22 -22.80 -6.02 8.47
N GLY A 23 -22.15 -7.11 8.87
CA GLY A 23 -22.49 -8.45 8.45
C GLY A 23 -22.52 -9.40 9.65
N ASP A 24 -22.61 -10.69 9.38
CA ASP A 24 -22.67 -11.69 10.43
C ASP A 24 -21.35 -11.74 11.22
N GLY A 25 -21.39 -11.32 12.49
CA GLY A 25 -20.24 -11.31 13.39
C GLY A 25 -19.23 -10.18 13.19
N TRP A 26 -19.52 -9.16 12.36
CA TRP A 26 -18.61 -8.02 12.17
C TRP A 26 -19.34 -6.70 11.90
N ALA A 27 -18.65 -5.59 12.15
CA ALA A 27 -19.10 -4.24 11.78
C ALA A 27 -17.91 -3.44 11.23
N HIS A 28 -18.19 -2.60 10.24
CA HIS A 28 -17.27 -1.64 9.64
C HIS A 28 -17.85 -0.24 9.78
N SER A 29 -17.12 0.66 10.42
CA SER A 29 -17.45 2.08 10.49
C SER A 29 -16.41 2.87 9.74
N ARG A 30 -16.83 3.70 8.78
CA ARG A 30 -15.97 4.68 8.10
C ARG A 30 -16.38 6.08 8.50
N PHE A 31 -15.43 6.94 8.83
CA PHE A 31 -15.67 8.35 9.11
C PHE A 31 -14.49 9.20 8.64
N THR A 32 -14.75 10.48 8.44
CA THR A 32 -13.74 11.49 8.10
C THR A 32 -13.29 12.20 9.37
N VAL A 33 -12.00 12.47 9.51
CA VAL A 33 -11.47 13.23 10.65
C VAL A 33 -10.87 14.56 10.17
N PRO A 34 -11.03 15.66 10.91
CA PRO A 34 -10.46 16.95 10.52
C PRO A 34 -8.95 16.85 10.27
N GLY A 35 -8.52 17.21 9.07
CA GLY A 35 -7.11 17.27 8.69
C GLY A 35 -6.65 18.71 8.42
N ARG A 36 -5.39 18.87 8.07
CA ARG A 36 -4.83 20.16 7.64
C ARG A 36 -5.27 20.43 6.19
N GLY A 37 -6.45 21.04 6.03
CA GLY A 37 -7.05 21.36 4.72
C GLY A 37 -7.95 20.25 4.20
N VAL A 38 -7.41 19.05 3.97
CA VAL A 38 -8.17 17.87 3.52
C VAL A 38 -8.38 16.90 4.67
N PRO A 39 -9.60 16.37 4.88
CA PRO A 39 -9.87 15.38 5.93
C PRO A 39 -9.16 14.04 5.66
N LEU A 40 -8.90 13.28 6.73
CA LEU A 40 -8.39 11.91 6.61
C LEU A 40 -9.56 10.92 6.69
N GLY A 41 -9.48 9.84 5.92
CA GLY A 41 -10.41 8.72 6.04
C GLY A 41 -9.93 7.74 7.10
N VAL A 42 -10.78 7.41 8.07
CA VAL A 42 -10.52 6.38 9.07
C VAL A 42 -11.60 5.31 9.00
N ASP A 43 -11.16 4.06 8.94
CA ASP A 43 -12.01 2.88 8.87
C ASP A 43 -11.77 2.01 10.10
N VAL A 44 -12.83 1.54 10.76
CA VAL A 44 -12.75 0.64 11.92
C VAL A 44 -13.52 -0.62 11.60
N VAL A 45 -12.83 -1.77 11.55
CA VAL A 45 -13.44 -3.08 11.36
C VAL A 45 -13.31 -3.89 12.65
N ALA A 46 -14.46 -4.23 13.24
CA ALA A 46 -14.55 -4.88 14.53
C ALA A 46 -15.29 -6.23 14.44
N ASP A 47 -14.87 -7.19 15.25
CA ASP A 47 -15.65 -8.38 15.54
C ASP A 47 -16.79 -8.01 16.50
N THR A 48 -18.03 -8.42 16.19
CA THR A 48 -19.19 -8.08 17.04
C THR A 48 -19.51 -9.13 18.09
N ARG A 49 -18.84 -10.29 18.05
CA ARG A 49 -19.03 -11.43 18.95
C ARG A 49 -17.96 -11.50 20.03
N ARG A 50 -16.76 -10.95 19.78
CA ARG A 50 -15.62 -10.99 20.71
C ARG A 50 -15.01 -9.61 20.90
N ALA A 51 -14.50 -9.35 22.10
CA ALA A 51 -13.70 -8.16 22.35
C ALA A 51 -12.31 -8.31 21.68
N PRO A 52 -11.73 -7.23 21.12
CA PRO A 52 -10.39 -7.29 20.55
C PRO A 52 -9.34 -7.46 21.65
N THR A 53 -8.29 -8.23 21.35
CA THR A 53 -7.12 -8.42 22.23
C THR A 53 -5.93 -7.55 21.81
N GLY A 54 -6.00 -6.93 20.63
CA GLY A 54 -5.01 -6.00 20.11
C GLY A 54 -5.59 -5.12 19.01
N ILE A 55 -4.78 -4.19 18.51
CA ILE A 55 -5.14 -3.26 17.42
C ILE A 55 -4.17 -3.44 16.26
N ALA A 56 -4.69 -3.57 15.04
CA ALA A 56 -3.89 -3.51 13.83
C ALA A 56 -4.18 -2.21 13.09
N PHE A 57 -3.18 -1.32 13.02
CA PHE A 57 -3.25 -0.11 12.21
C PHE A 57 -2.77 -0.42 10.79
N LEU A 58 -3.66 -0.26 9.80
CA LEU A 58 -3.41 -0.62 8.41
C LEU A 58 -3.08 0.63 7.61
N LEU A 59 -1.90 0.62 6.98
CA LEU A 59 -1.30 1.74 6.25
C LEU A 59 -1.21 1.38 4.76
N PRO A 60 -2.07 1.97 3.89
CA PRO A 60 -2.13 1.63 2.47
C PRO A 60 -0.89 2.00 1.68
N GLY A 61 -0.72 1.36 0.51
CA GLY A 61 0.26 1.74 -0.50
C GLY A 61 -0.04 3.10 -1.15
N GLY A 62 0.93 3.64 -1.89
CA GLY A 62 0.79 4.94 -2.54
C GLY A 62 -0.35 4.95 -3.56
N GLY A 63 -1.20 5.96 -3.49
CA GLY A 63 -2.38 6.08 -4.35
C GLY A 63 -3.52 5.13 -4.01
N LEU A 64 -3.46 4.46 -2.85
CA LEU A 64 -4.52 3.57 -2.35
C LEU A 64 -5.11 4.14 -1.06
N GLY A 65 -6.40 3.88 -0.82
CA GLY A 65 -7.05 4.02 0.48
C GLY A 65 -7.20 2.66 1.19
N PHE A 66 -7.68 2.67 2.43
CA PHE A 66 -7.94 1.45 3.20
C PHE A 66 -8.87 0.50 2.44
N ALA A 67 -9.98 1.02 1.89
CA ALA A 67 -10.99 0.23 1.22
C ALA A 67 -10.39 -0.57 0.05
N ALA A 68 -9.64 0.10 -0.83
CA ALA A 68 -8.99 -0.52 -1.97
C ALA A 68 -7.85 -1.46 -1.55
N ASN A 69 -6.99 -1.04 -0.62
CA ASN A 69 -5.83 -1.87 -0.29
C ASN A 69 -6.22 -3.10 0.54
N PHE A 70 -7.05 -2.97 1.59
CA PHE A 70 -7.19 -4.02 2.61
C PHE A 70 -8.61 -4.52 2.86
N PHE A 71 -9.62 -3.91 2.25
CA PHE A 71 -11.03 -4.27 2.43
C PHE A 71 -11.73 -4.76 1.16
N THR A 72 -10.98 -4.85 0.05
CA THR A 72 -11.46 -5.35 -1.24
C THR A 72 -10.66 -6.60 -1.64
N PRO A 73 -11.30 -7.70 -2.08
CA PRO A 73 -12.75 -7.90 -2.20
C PRO A 73 -13.43 -8.03 -0.82
N ARG A 74 -14.70 -7.62 -0.72
CA ARG A 74 -15.40 -7.48 0.58
C ARG A 74 -15.49 -8.78 1.39
N ALA A 75 -15.74 -9.91 0.73
CA ALA A 75 -15.98 -11.18 1.44
C ALA A 75 -14.70 -11.79 2.06
N ARG A 76 -13.52 -11.51 1.48
CA ARG A 76 -12.26 -12.10 1.91
C ARG A 76 -11.10 -11.15 1.65
N ASN A 77 -10.65 -10.51 2.73
CA ASN A 77 -9.58 -9.52 2.69
C ASN A 77 -8.74 -9.56 3.98
N LEU A 78 -7.61 -8.87 3.96
CA LEU A 78 -6.67 -8.87 5.08
C LEU A 78 -7.29 -8.27 6.36
N ALA A 79 -8.18 -7.28 6.25
CA ALA A 79 -8.86 -6.72 7.42
C ALA A 79 -9.73 -7.78 8.13
N HIS A 80 -10.49 -8.59 7.39
CA HIS A 80 -11.28 -9.68 7.98
C HIS A 80 -10.41 -10.79 8.57
N HIS A 81 -9.25 -11.08 7.95
CA HIS A 81 -8.29 -12.03 8.52
C HIS A 81 -7.77 -11.56 9.88
N LEU A 82 -7.28 -10.31 9.97
CA LEU A 82 -6.77 -9.74 11.22
C LEU A 82 -7.87 -9.62 12.28
N ARG A 83 -9.09 -9.22 11.88
CA ARG A 83 -10.26 -9.24 12.76
C ARG A 83 -10.53 -10.64 13.32
N GLY A 84 -10.50 -11.67 12.47
CA GLY A 84 -10.65 -13.07 12.88
C GLY A 84 -9.57 -13.53 13.86
N ALA A 85 -8.37 -12.95 13.78
CA ALA A 85 -7.26 -13.14 14.71
C ALA A 85 -7.36 -12.28 16.00
N GLY A 86 -8.53 -11.71 16.30
CA GLY A 86 -8.79 -10.96 17.52
C GLY A 86 -8.32 -9.51 17.51
N GLN A 87 -7.94 -8.96 16.35
CA GLN A 87 -7.54 -7.56 16.23
C GLN A 87 -8.74 -6.64 16.00
N LEU A 88 -8.74 -5.47 16.62
CA LEU A 88 -9.49 -4.33 16.11
C LEU A 88 -8.70 -3.76 14.92
N VAL A 89 -9.28 -3.75 13.74
CA VAL A 89 -8.60 -3.22 12.55
C VAL A 89 -8.94 -1.75 12.39
N VAL A 90 -7.92 -0.91 12.31
CA VAL A 90 -8.04 0.53 12.08
C VAL A 90 -7.29 0.89 10.81
N GLY A 91 -8.03 1.16 9.74
CA GLY A 91 -7.50 1.67 8.48
C GLY A 91 -7.28 3.17 8.52
N ILE A 92 -6.09 3.62 8.10
CA ILE A 92 -5.77 5.05 7.98
C ILE A 92 -5.54 5.33 6.50
N SER A 93 -6.55 5.88 5.83
CA SER A 93 -6.42 6.30 4.44
C SER A 93 -5.63 7.61 4.38
N PRO A 94 -4.62 7.74 3.50
CA PRO A 94 -3.83 8.95 3.42
C PRO A 94 -4.69 10.10 2.88
N ARG A 95 -4.33 11.35 3.21
CA ARG A 95 -5.11 12.55 2.88
C ARG A 95 -5.43 12.67 1.39
N GLU A 96 -4.52 12.24 0.51
CA GLU A 96 -4.73 12.28 -0.93
C GLU A 96 -5.86 11.37 -1.39
N ASP A 97 -6.28 10.36 -0.61
CA ASP A 97 -7.43 9.51 -0.95
C ASP A 97 -8.71 10.33 -1.08
N LEU A 98 -8.86 11.42 -0.30
CA LEU A 98 -10.03 12.30 -0.34
C LEU A 98 -9.75 13.66 -1.02
N ALA A 99 -8.55 13.84 -1.58
CA ALA A 99 -8.13 15.09 -2.20
C ALA A 99 -8.40 15.13 -3.70
N SER A 100 -8.55 16.34 -4.23
CA SER A 100 -8.34 16.61 -5.66
C SER A 100 -6.86 16.86 -5.96
N ALA A 101 -6.48 16.86 -7.24
CA ALA A 101 -5.11 17.19 -7.64
C ALA A 101 -4.67 18.61 -7.21
N ALA A 102 -5.60 19.55 -7.08
CA ALA A 102 -5.31 20.93 -6.68
C ALA A 102 -4.99 21.07 -5.18
N ASP A 103 -5.42 20.13 -4.35
CA ASP A 103 -5.18 20.16 -2.90
C ASP A 103 -3.79 19.63 -2.53
N ILE A 104 -3.18 18.82 -3.40
CA ILE A 104 -1.91 18.14 -3.14
C ILE A 104 -0.75 19.12 -3.29
N THR A 105 0.11 19.20 -2.28
CA THR A 105 1.24 20.16 -2.24
C THR A 105 2.60 19.48 -2.14
N ALA A 106 3.66 20.27 -2.30
CA ALA A 106 5.06 19.86 -2.17
C ALA A 106 5.42 19.25 -0.79
N ASP A 107 4.61 19.51 0.24
CA ASP A 107 4.88 19.08 1.62
C ASP A 107 4.22 17.75 1.99
N TRP A 108 3.45 17.16 1.08
CA TRP A 108 2.76 15.89 1.30
C TRP A 108 3.71 14.70 1.10
N GLY A 109 4.87 14.77 1.75
CA GLY A 109 5.89 13.73 1.82
C GLY A 109 5.68 12.78 3.01
N LEU A 110 6.64 11.88 3.25
CA LEU A 110 6.52 10.83 4.25
C LEU A 110 6.35 11.40 5.67
N ALA A 111 6.97 12.54 5.98
CA ALA A 111 6.80 13.26 7.24
C ALA A 111 5.35 13.67 7.51
N ALA A 112 4.63 14.12 6.47
CA ALA A 112 3.24 14.54 6.60
C ALA A 112 2.31 13.35 6.84
N HIS A 113 2.55 12.25 6.13
CA HIS A 113 1.85 11.00 6.32
C HIS A 113 2.08 10.41 7.72
N ALA A 114 3.33 10.48 8.23
CA ALA A 114 3.66 10.05 9.58
C ALA A 114 2.91 10.85 10.65
N ARG A 115 2.81 12.18 10.49
CA ARG A 115 2.04 13.02 11.41
C ARG A 115 0.56 12.68 11.42
N ASP A 116 -0.03 12.44 10.24
CA ASP A 116 -1.45 12.06 10.13
C ASP A 116 -1.73 10.69 10.75
N ALA A 117 -0.91 9.69 10.42
CA ALA A 117 -1.06 8.37 10.98
C ALA A 117 -0.88 8.40 12.50
N ARG A 118 0.11 9.16 12.98
CA ARG A 118 0.39 9.29 14.42
C ARG A 118 -0.77 9.93 15.18
N SER A 119 -1.41 10.97 14.64
CA SER A 119 -2.55 11.59 15.31
C SER A 119 -3.72 10.60 15.50
N VAL A 120 -3.97 9.74 14.51
CA VAL A 120 -4.98 8.68 14.60
C VAL A 120 -4.56 7.60 15.60
N ILE A 121 -3.32 7.13 15.52
CA ILE A 121 -2.77 6.09 16.43
C ILE A 121 -2.83 6.55 17.89
N ASP A 122 -2.37 7.77 18.17
CA ASP A 122 -2.33 8.30 19.55
C ASP A 122 -3.74 8.47 20.12
N ALA A 123 -4.70 8.96 19.32
CA ALA A 123 -6.08 9.10 19.75
C ALA A 123 -6.75 7.74 20.01
N VAL A 124 -6.55 6.76 19.11
CA VAL A 124 -7.12 5.41 19.26
C VAL A 124 -6.52 4.71 20.48
N THR A 125 -5.20 4.72 20.63
CA THR A 125 -4.52 4.05 21.75
C THR A 125 -4.78 4.74 23.10
N GLY A 126 -5.06 6.05 23.11
CA GLY A 126 -5.51 6.76 24.30
C GLY A 126 -6.89 6.31 24.80
N VAL A 127 -7.79 5.89 23.90
CA VAL A 127 -9.14 5.41 24.24
C VAL A 127 -9.18 3.90 24.48
N LEU A 128 -8.36 3.16 23.75
CA LEU A 128 -8.23 1.70 23.80
C LEU A 128 -6.75 1.34 24.01
N PRO A 129 -6.28 1.27 25.27
CA PRO A 129 -4.87 1.01 25.59
C PRO A 129 -4.53 -0.48 25.43
N LEU A 130 -4.74 -1.01 24.23
CA LEU A 130 -4.43 -2.37 23.85
C LEU A 130 -3.03 -2.45 23.21
N PRO A 131 -2.37 -3.62 23.28
CA PRO A 131 -1.22 -3.89 22.43
C PRO A 131 -1.57 -3.68 20.96
N HIS A 132 -0.66 -3.11 20.19
CA HIS A 132 -0.93 -2.79 18.79
C HIS A 132 0.21 -3.16 17.86
N GLN A 133 -0.09 -3.18 16.57
CA GLN A 133 0.83 -3.42 15.48
C GLN A 133 0.57 -2.47 14.32
N PHE A 134 1.63 -2.16 13.58
CA PHE A 134 1.52 -1.45 12.30
C PHE A 134 1.61 -2.46 11.18
N VAL A 135 0.66 -2.43 10.25
CA VAL A 135 0.63 -3.29 9.07
C VAL A 135 0.59 -2.40 7.85
N GLY A 136 1.70 -2.35 7.12
CA GLY A 136 1.81 -1.53 5.93
C GLY A 136 2.02 -2.35 4.67
N HIS A 137 1.51 -1.85 3.55
CA HIS A 137 1.77 -2.38 2.21
C HIS A 137 2.46 -1.32 1.35
N SER A 138 3.50 -1.70 0.60
CA SER A 138 4.18 -0.79 -0.33
C SER A 138 4.70 0.50 0.37
N ALA A 139 4.25 1.69 -0.05
CA ALA A 139 4.57 2.96 0.62
C ALA A 139 4.13 2.97 2.10
N GLY A 140 2.97 2.40 2.42
CA GLY A 140 2.48 2.29 3.79
C GLY A 140 3.34 1.39 4.66
N ALA A 141 4.07 0.42 4.08
CA ALA A 141 5.06 -0.37 4.81
C ALA A 141 6.31 0.44 5.16
N VAL A 142 6.75 1.35 4.28
CA VAL A 142 7.83 2.31 4.61
C VAL A 142 7.37 3.26 5.72
N LEU A 143 6.11 3.72 5.65
CA LEU A 143 5.50 4.54 6.71
C LEU A 143 5.41 3.78 8.05
N ALA A 144 5.05 2.49 8.04
CA ALA A 144 5.00 1.66 9.24
C ALA A 144 6.38 1.56 9.92
N LEU A 145 7.43 1.35 9.12
CA LEU A 145 8.82 1.30 9.60
C LEU A 145 9.29 2.67 10.13
N ASP A 146 8.94 3.76 9.45
CA ASP A 146 9.22 5.12 9.91
C ASP A 146 8.55 5.44 11.25
N LEU A 147 7.25 5.15 11.38
CA LEU A 147 6.50 5.32 12.63
C LEU A 147 7.13 4.50 13.76
N ALA A 148 7.47 3.24 13.49
CA ALA A 148 8.07 2.36 14.48
C ALA A 148 9.47 2.81 14.92
N SER A 149 10.23 3.48 14.04
CA SER A 149 11.54 4.04 14.42
C SER A 149 11.43 5.18 15.43
N LYS A 150 10.26 5.82 15.50
CA LYS A 150 9.94 6.95 16.37
C LYS A 150 9.04 6.56 17.55
N ASP A 151 8.59 5.31 17.60
CA ASP A 151 7.66 4.85 18.62
C ASP A 151 8.41 4.47 19.91
N THR A 152 8.12 5.21 20.98
CA THR A 152 8.67 4.97 22.32
C THR A 152 7.69 4.24 23.23
N SER A 153 6.51 3.85 22.73
CA SER A 153 5.48 3.20 23.54
C SER A 153 5.83 1.73 23.78
N HIS A 154 5.46 1.22 24.96
CA HIS A 154 5.50 -0.22 25.25
C HIS A 154 4.31 -0.98 24.60
N GLY A 155 3.40 -0.27 23.95
CA GLY A 155 2.20 -0.82 23.33
C GLY A 155 2.47 -1.43 21.95
N LEU A 156 3.45 -0.90 21.20
CA LEU A 156 3.81 -1.41 19.88
C LEU A 156 4.52 -2.77 19.99
N ARG A 157 3.86 -3.83 19.53
CA ARG A 157 4.40 -5.20 19.58
C ARG A 157 5.10 -5.58 18.29
N ARG A 158 4.52 -5.21 17.15
CA ARG A 158 4.94 -5.71 15.83
C ARG A 158 4.78 -4.66 14.73
N VAL A 159 5.67 -4.73 13.76
CA VAL A 159 5.57 -4.05 12.47
C VAL A 159 5.56 -5.11 11.38
N VAL A 160 4.50 -5.12 10.58
CA VAL A 160 4.38 -5.97 9.39
C VAL A 160 4.64 -5.09 8.16
N ALA A 161 5.73 -5.36 7.46
CA ALA A 161 6.12 -4.69 6.23
C ALA A 161 5.87 -5.60 5.04
N LEU A 162 4.85 -5.27 4.24
CA LEU A 162 4.41 -6.09 3.10
C LEU A 162 4.85 -5.48 1.77
N ASP A 163 5.63 -6.25 1.03
CA ASP A 163 6.18 -5.95 -0.30
C ASP A 163 6.72 -4.53 -0.45
N THR A 164 7.75 -4.23 0.34
CA THR A 164 8.49 -2.98 0.30
C THR A 164 10.00 -3.24 0.41
N THR A 165 10.83 -2.20 0.37
CA THR A 165 12.27 -2.34 0.58
C THR A 165 12.80 -1.21 1.46
N GLY A 166 13.87 -1.53 2.22
CA GLY A 166 14.76 -0.54 2.78
C GLY A 166 15.75 -0.03 1.72
N PRO A 167 16.95 0.42 2.14
CA PRO A 167 17.98 0.90 1.21
C PRO A 167 18.34 -0.13 0.14
N TYR A 168 18.44 0.32 -1.11
CA TYR A 168 19.09 -0.46 -2.16
C TYR A 168 20.61 -0.41 -2.02
N THR A 169 21.29 -1.28 -2.77
CA THR A 169 22.74 -1.26 -2.94
C THR A 169 23.12 -1.11 -4.41
N GLY A 170 24.37 -0.72 -4.68
CA GLY A 170 24.92 -0.65 -6.04
C GLY A 170 24.13 0.25 -6.99
N GLY A 171 23.93 -0.22 -8.22
CA GLY A 171 23.27 0.56 -9.28
C GLY A 171 21.81 0.94 -8.97
N LEU A 172 21.10 0.17 -8.15
CA LEU A 172 19.73 0.48 -7.75
C LEU A 172 19.68 1.68 -6.78
N ALA A 173 20.65 1.80 -5.88
CA ALA A 173 20.76 2.98 -4.99
C ALA A 173 21.03 4.25 -5.80
N VAL A 174 21.94 4.18 -6.79
CA VAL A 174 22.21 5.29 -7.71
C VAL A 174 20.96 5.66 -8.53
N ARG A 175 20.19 4.66 -9.00
CA ARG A 175 18.94 4.87 -9.73
C ARG A 175 17.86 5.51 -8.85
N ALA A 176 17.78 5.13 -7.57
CA ALA A 176 16.91 5.78 -6.59
C ALA A 176 17.28 7.26 -6.41
N ALA A 177 18.56 7.57 -6.23
CA ALA A 177 19.04 8.96 -6.09
C ALA A 177 18.70 9.81 -7.33
N ARG A 178 18.88 9.27 -8.54
CA ARG A 178 18.49 9.95 -9.80
C ARG A 178 16.97 10.19 -9.86
N SER A 179 16.17 9.20 -9.47
CA SER A 179 14.71 9.31 -9.45
C SER A 179 14.24 10.35 -8.43
N ARG A 180 14.86 10.39 -7.23
CA ARG A 180 14.64 11.45 -6.23
C ARG A 180 14.89 12.84 -6.82
N THR A 181 16.02 13.05 -7.49
CA THR A 181 16.34 14.34 -8.12
C THR A 181 15.33 14.71 -9.20
N ALA A 182 14.90 13.74 -10.03
CA ALA A 182 13.87 13.99 -11.03
C ALA A 182 12.53 14.41 -10.41
N LEU A 183 12.10 13.72 -9.35
CA LEU A 183 10.87 14.06 -8.61
C LEU A 183 10.97 15.44 -7.94
N GLN A 184 12.13 15.79 -7.38
CA GLN A 184 12.33 17.13 -6.82
C GLN A 184 12.19 18.21 -7.90
N ARG A 185 12.75 18.01 -9.11
CA ARG A 185 12.56 18.97 -10.21
C ARG A 185 11.10 19.12 -10.62
N LEU A 186 10.33 18.03 -10.62
CA LEU A 186 8.88 18.11 -10.89
C LEU A 186 8.18 18.97 -9.83
N ILE A 187 8.51 18.76 -8.55
CA ILE A 187 7.97 19.55 -7.44
C ILE A 187 8.35 21.04 -7.59
N ASP A 188 9.62 21.34 -7.90
CA ASP A 188 10.08 22.72 -8.11
C ASP A 188 9.37 23.42 -9.29
N GLN A 189 8.87 22.63 -10.25
CA GLN A 189 8.07 23.09 -11.40
C GLN A 189 6.57 23.19 -11.10
N GLY A 190 6.14 22.94 -9.86
CA GLY A 190 4.73 22.98 -9.46
C GLY A 190 3.95 21.70 -9.78
N MET A 191 4.60 20.62 -10.21
CA MET A 191 3.96 19.32 -10.45
C MET A 191 4.01 18.48 -9.17
N TYR A 192 2.95 18.55 -8.37
CA TYR A 192 2.89 17.89 -7.06
C TYR A 192 2.27 16.50 -7.07
N VAL A 193 1.59 16.12 -8.15
CA VAL A 193 0.84 14.86 -8.23
C VAL A 193 1.35 13.96 -9.35
N ASN A 194 1.30 12.66 -9.11
CA ASN A 194 1.43 11.61 -10.10
C ASN A 194 0.14 10.77 -10.11
N ASP A 195 -0.56 10.74 -11.24
CA ASP A 195 -1.68 9.84 -11.48
C ASP A 195 -1.18 8.63 -12.32
N PRO A 196 -1.15 7.41 -11.74
CA PRO A 196 -0.78 6.21 -12.49
C PRO A 196 -1.78 5.81 -13.58
N GLY A 197 -2.99 6.39 -13.60
CA GLY A 197 -4.04 6.12 -14.59
C GLY A 197 -4.69 4.74 -14.46
N LEU A 198 -4.39 3.99 -13.39
CA LEU A 198 -4.80 2.60 -13.22
C LEU A 198 -6.32 2.42 -13.22
N LYS A 199 -7.07 3.34 -12.62
CA LYS A 199 -8.55 3.33 -12.62
C LYS A 199 -9.11 3.30 -14.03
N GLY A 200 -8.70 4.27 -14.85
CA GLY A 200 -9.19 4.41 -16.22
C GLY A 200 -8.74 3.23 -17.09
N LEU A 201 -7.52 2.73 -16.87
CA LEU A 201 -7.00 1.55 -17.57
C LEU A 201 -7.89 0.32 -17.32
N LEU A 202 -8.18 0.01 -16.06
CA LEU A 202 -8.94 -1.18 -15.72
C LEU A 202 -10.44 -1.04 -16.05
N ALA A 203 -11.02 0.14 -15.85
CA ALA A 203 -12.41 0.40 -16.24
C ALA A 203 -12.63 0.14 -17.74
N ARG A 204 -11.71 0.61 -18.60
CA ARG A 204 -11.78 0.34 -20.06
C ARG A 204 -11.61 -1.14 -20.39
N ALA A 205 -10.65 -1.82 -19.74
CA ALA A 205 -10.42 -3.25 -19.97
C ALA A 205 -11.63 -4.13 -19.60
N VAL A 206 -12.44 -3.72 -18.62
CA VAL A 206 -13.68 -4.40 -18.25
C VAL A 206 -14.83 -4.03 -19.17
N ALA A 207 -15.00 -2.74 -19.49
CA ALA A 207 -16.15 -2.26 -20.27
C ALA A 207 -16.06 -2.62 -21.76
N ASP A 208 -14.86 -2.58 -22.35
CA ASP A 208 -14.62 -2.85 -23.75
C ASP A 208 -13.26 -3.57 -23.92
N PRO A 209 -13.16 -4.86 -23.58
CA PRO A 209 -11.89 -5.60 -23.56
C PRO A 209 -11.23 -5.68 -24.94
N GLY A 210 -12.02 -5.77 -26.02
CA GLY A 210 -11.55 -5.91 -27.40
C GLY A 210 -11.22 -4.58 -28.09
N GLY A 211 -11.72 -3.46 -27.58
CA GLY A 211 -11.46 -2.14 -28.13
C GLY A 211 -9.98 -1.75 -28.15
N ALA A 212 -9.61 -0.93 -29.13
CA ALA A 212 -8.25 -0.42 -29.25
C ALA A 212 -7.94 0.59 -28.13
N SER A 213 -6.81 0.40 -27.47
CA SER A 213 -6.29 1.35 -26.49
C SER A 213 -5.49 2.47 -27.17
N ALA A 214 -5.20 3.54 -26.43
CA ALA A 214 -4.33 4.61 -26.93
C ALA A 214 -2.83 4.23 -26.97
N ALA A 215 -2.45 3.13 -26.32
CA ALA A 215 -1.04 2.75 -26.20
C ALA A 215 -0.57 1.98 -27.45
N PRO A 216 0.61 2.33 -28.00
CA PRO A 216 1.21 1.59 -29.10
C PRO A 216 1.51 0.15 -28.66
N TRP A 217 1.31 -0.78 -29.58
CA TRP A 217 1.67 -2.17 -29.35
C TRP A 217 3.18 -2.37 -29.62
N PRO A 218 3.97 -2.93 -28.68
CA PRO A 218 5.43 -2.96 -28.81
C PRO A 218 5.97 -3.76 -30.01
N VAL A 219 5.20 -4.72 -30.52
CA VAL A 219 5.60 -5.56 -31.67
C VAL A 219 5.45 -4.80 -32.98
N ASP A 220 4.41 -3.98 -33.11
CA ASP A 220 4.20 -3.06 -34.23
C ASP A 220 3.65 -1.72 -33.70
N PRO A 221 4.48 -0.65 -33.65
CA PRO A 221 4.07 0.66 -33.17
C PRO A 221 2.94 1.32 -33.99
N ALA A 222 2.64 0.85 -35.21
CA ALA A 222 1.47 1.30 -35.97
C ALA A 222 0.16 0.72 -35.42
N ALA A 223 0.23 -0.45 -34.78
CA ALA A 223 -0.89 -1.10 -34.12
C ALA A 223 -1.08 -0.59 -32.68
N ARG A 224 -2.22 -0.94 -32.08
CA ARG A 224 -2.59 -0.58 -30.70
C ARG A 224 -2.94 -1.83 -29.91
N PHE A 225 -2.54 -1.89 -28.65
CA PHE A 225 -3.05 -2.93 -27.75
C PHE A 225 -4.57 -2.91 -27.73
N THR A 226 -5.21 -4.07 -27.53
CA THR A 226 -6.59 -4.10 -27.00
C THR A 226 -6.60 -3.56 -25.56
N ASN A 227 -7.73 -3.06 -25.07
CA ASN A 227 -7.84 -2.57 -23.69
C ASN A 227 -7.49 -3.67 -22.67
N ALA A 228 -7.97 -4.90 -22.90
CA ALA A 228 -7.63 -6.04 -22.06
C ALA A 228 -6.13 -6.40 -22.13
N GLY A 229 -5.54 -6.37 -23.33
CA GLY A 229 -4.11 -6.61 -23.53
C GLY A 229 -3.25 -5.58 -22.80
N LEU A 230 -3.55 -4.29 -22.96
CA LEU A 230 -2.81 -3.23 -22.25
C LEU A 230 -2.91 -3.38 -20.73
N ALA A 231 -4.09 -3.67 -20.20
CA ALA A 231 -4.27 -3.85 -18.76
C ALA A 231 -3.43 -5.02 -18.22
N HIS A 232 -3.48 -6.18 -18.87
CA HIS A 232 -2.67 -7.33 -18.47
C HIS A 232 -1.18 -7.06 -18.63
N PHE A 233 -0.77 -6.45 -19.75
CA PHE A 233 0.62 -6.09 -19.97
C PHE A 233 1.13 -5.15 -18.87
N ALA A 234 0.34 -4.13 -18.50
CA ALA A 234 0.73 -3.17 -17.48
C ALA A 234 0.77 -3.76 -16.07
N LEU A 235 -0.16 -4.66 -15.72
CA LEU A 235 -0.18 -5.36 -14.44
C LEU A 235 0.97 -6.36 -14.33
N ILE A 236 1.27 -7.09 -15.40
CA ILE A 236 2.27 -8.16 -15.41
C ILE A 236 3.68 -7.62 -15.60
N ARG A 237 3.87 -6.60 -16.46
CA ARG A 237 5.20 -6.07 -16.85
C ARG A 237 5.39 -4.61 -16.48
N THR A 238 4.86 -4.19 -15.33
CA THR A 238 4.97 -2.81 -14.84
C THR A 238 6.41 -2.31 -14.89
N ALA A 239 7.40 -3.15 -14.51
CA ALA A 239 8.82 -2.79 -14.50
C ALA A 239 9.39 -2.43 -15.88
N SER A 240 8.77 -2.92 -16.95
CA SER A 240 9.15 -2.64 -18.35
C SER A 240 8.48 -1.38 -18.90
N LEU A 241 7.50 -0.80 -18.20
CA LEU A 241 6.83 0.41 -18.64
C LEU A 241 7.70 1.66 -18.37
N PRO A 242 7.66 2.67 -19.24
CA PRO A 242 8.29 3.96 -18.96
C PRO A 242 7.68 4.58 -17.70
N GLY A 243 8.50 5.27 -16.91
CA GLY A 243 8.07 5.94 -15.69
C GLY A 243 9.20 6.09 -14.68
N LEU A 244 9.12 7.15 -13.85
CA LEU A 244 10.16 7.45 -12.86
C LEU A 244 10.24 6.40 -11.74
N THR A 245 9.16 5.65 -11.52
CA THR A 245 9.01 4.74 -10.37
C THR A 245 8.74 3.29 -10.76
N ASN A 246 8.40 3.00 -12.03
CA ASN A 246 8.01 1.65 -12.45
C ASN A 246 9.12 0.60 -12.26
N TRP A 247 10.37 1.03 -12.32
CA TRP A 247 11.54 0.15 -12.18
C TRP A 247 11.73 -0.46 -10.79
N ILE A 248 10.97 0.00 -9.78
CA ILE A 248 11.09 -0.49 -8.40
C ILE A 248 10.55 -1.92 -8.24
N TYR A 249 9.83 -2.42 -9.24
CA TYR A 249 9.31 -3.78 -9.29
C TYR A 249 10.29 -4.70 -10.03
N ARG A 250 10.36 -5.95 -9.61
CA ARG A 250 11.10 -7.01 -10.31
C ARG A 250 10.42 -7.36 -11.63
N GLN A 251 9.10 -7.44 -11.62
CA GLN A 251 8.28 -7.70 -12.80
C GLN A 251 7.08 -6.75 -12.85
N GLY A 252 6.20 -6.76 -11.83
CA GLY A 252 5.04 -5.88 -11.85
C GLY A 252 4.05 -6.06 -10.71
N PHE A 253 2.89 -5.43 -10.90
CA PHE A 253 1.80 -5.44 -9.95
C PHE A 253 1.19 -6.83 -9.70
N SER A 254 1.18 -7.71 -10.70
CA SER A 254 0.68 -9.07 -10.57
C SER A 254 1.59 -10.08 -11.22
N ALA A 255 1.63 -11.27 -10.62
CA ALA A 255 2.12 -12.47 -11.27
C ALA A 255 1.22 -12.81 -12.46
N GLY A 256 1.83 -13.27 -13.55
CA GLY A 256 1.09 -13.65 -14.75
C GLY A 256 2.01 -13.87 -15.93
N THR A 257 1.39 -14.21 -17.06
CA THR A 257 2.07 -14.39 -18.35
C THR A 257 1.48 -13.46 -19.39
N TYR A 258 2.34 -12.99 -20.29
CA TYR A 258 1.94 -12.21 -21.46
C TYR A 258 2.78 -12.65 -22.65
N GLY A 259 2.13 -13.15 -23.69
CA GLY A 259 2.72 -13.54 -24.97
C GLY A 259 2.08 -12.74 -26.09
N PHE A 260 2.93 -12.16 -26.95
CA PHE A 260 2.48 -11.42 -28.12
C PHE A 260 2.05 -12.36 -29.25
N GLY A 261 0.91 -12.07 -29.87
CA GLY A 261 0.42 -12.75 -31.08
C GLY A 261 0.93 -12.11 -32.38
N ALA A 262 0.36 -12.50 -33.52
CA ALA A 262 0.64 -11.84 -34.81
C ALA A 262 -0.07 -10.48 -34.94
N ALA A 263 -1.17 -10.31 -34.21
CA ALA A 263 -1.92 -9.06 -34.06
C ALA A 263 -2.34 -8.85 -32.59
N PRO A 264 -2.70 -7.62 -32.16
CA PRO A 264 -3.09 -7.35 -30.78
C PRO A 264 -4.27 -8.20 -30.27
N ALA A 265 -5.20 -8.57 -31.14
CA ALA A 265 -6.34 -9.43 -30.81
C ALA A 265 -5.94 -10.89 -30.54
N GLU A 266 -4.73 -11.29 -30.94
CA GLU A 266 -4.17 -12.63 -30.78
C GLU A 266 -3.22 -12.75 -29.59
N ASP A 267 -2.98 -11.66 -28.85
CA ASP A 267 -2.20 -11.67 -27.62
C ASP A 267 -2.79 -12.65 -26.60
N ARG A 268 -1.93 -13.42 -25.94
CA ARG A 268 -2.32 -14.39 -24.91
C ARG A 268 -1.78 -13.96 -23.56
N PHE A 269 -2.68 -13.80 -22.60
CA PHE A 269 -2.32 -13.34 -21.27
C PHE A 269 -3.19 -13.98 -20.18
N ALA A 270 -2.60 -14.10 -19.00
CA ALA A 270 -3.30 -14.59 -17.80
C ALA A 270 -2.65 -14.01 -16.54
N LEU A 271 -3.48 -13.61 -15.57
CA LEU A 271 -3.04 -13.27 -14.22
C LEU A 271 -3.01 -14.55 -13.36
N GLY A 272 -1.92 -14.75 -12.64
CA GLY A 272 -1.66 -16.00 -11.90
C GLY A 272 -2.26 -16.04 -10.49
N ARG A 273 -2.47 -14.88 -9.85
CA ARG A 273 -2.90 -14.79 -8.44
C ARG A 273 -4.14 -13.94 -8.24
N THR A 274 -4.15 -12.74 -8.81
CA THR A 274 -5.24 -11.77 -8.67
C THR A 274 -6.02 -11.66 -9.97
N PRO A 275 -7.29 -12.11 -10.05
CA PRO A 275 -8.11 -11.97 -11.24
C PRO A 275 -8.34 -10.50 -11.64
N LEU A 276 -8.55 -10.25 -12.93
CA LEU A 276 -8.79 -8.89 -13.44
C LEU A 276 -10.02 -8.24 -12.78
N GLN A 277 -11.05 -9.03 -12.48
CA GLN A 277 -12.24 -8.53 -11.79
C GLN A 277 -11.91 -7.97 -10.40
N VAL A 278 -11.05 -8.64 -9.63
CA VAL A 278 -10.64 -8.16 -8.30
C VAL A 278 -9.85 -6.86 -8.44
N TRP A 279 -8.98 -6.77 -9.44
CA TRP A 279 -8.28 -5.54 -9.80
C TRP A 279 -9.25 -4.39 -10.14
N ALA A 280 -10.29 -4.66 -10.93
CA ALA A 280 -11.32 -3.69 -11.28
C ALA A 280 -12.11 -3.23 -10.05
N GLU A 281 -12.54 -4.16 -9.18
CA GLU A 281 -13.23 -3.85 -7.92
C GLU A 281 -12.35 -2.98 -7.01
N THR A 282 -11.09 -3.35 -6.84
CA THR A 282 -10.13 -2.60 -6.02
C THR A 282 -9.92 -1.19 -6.55
N THR A 283 -9.74 -1.02 -7.86
CA THR A 283 -9.54 0.32 -8.44
C THR A 283 -10.80 1.18 -8.43
N ALA A 284 -11.98 0.57 -8.51
CA ALA A 284 -13.26 1.25 -8.30
C ALA A 284 -13.45 1.72 -6.85
N ALA A 285 -12.85 1.02 -5.88
CA ALA A 285 -12.90 1.38 -4.46
C ALA A 285 -11.90 2.48 -4.04
N LEU A 286 -11.02 2.91 -4.93
CA LEU A 286 -10.07 4.00 -4.68
C LEU A 286 -10.79 5.34 -4.53
N GLY A 287 -10.33 6.18 -3.60
CA GLY A 287 -10.76 7.58 -3.51
C GLY A 287 -10.24 8.40 -4.70
N SER A 288 -9.12 9.09 -4.59
CA SER A 288 -8.54 9.82 -5.74
C SER A 288 -7.73 8.91 -6.68
N GLY A 289 -6.95 7.97 -6.12
CA GLY A 289 -5.94 7.20 -6.88
C GLY A 289 -4.63 7.97 -7.14
N LEU A 290 -4.50 9.17 -6.61
CA LEU A 290 -3.37 10.08 -6.83
C LEU A 290 -2.22 9.76 -5.88
N VAL A 291 -0.98 9.99 -6.32
CA VAL A 291 0.22 9.83 -5.48
C VAL A 291 0.96 11.17 -5.40
N PRO A 292 1.25 11.71 -4.21
CA PRO A 292 2.08 12.90 -4.08
C PRO A 292 3.51 12.65 -4.58
N ASN A 293 4.05 13.53 -5.41
CA ASN A 293 5.45 13.46 -5.85
C ASN A 293 6.42 13.62 -4.68
N ALA A 294 6.03 14.38 -3.65
CA ALA A 294 6.80 14.51 -2.41
C ALA A 294 6.93 13.17 -1.67
N LEU A 295 5.86 12.36 -1.61
CA LEU A 295 5.92 11.01 -1.05
C LEU A 295 6.87 10.14 -1.87
N LEU A 296 6.72 10.12 -3.20
CA LEU A 296 7.62 9.35 -4.08
C LEU A 296 9.10 9.77 -3.91
N ARG A 297 9.37 11.07 -3.79
CA ARG A 297 10.72 11.61 -3.56
C ARG A 297 11.30 11.10 -2.25
N ASP A 298 10.51 11.11 -1.18
CA ASP A 298 10.95 10.68 0.14
C ASP A 298 11.21 9.16 0.16
N LEU A 299 10.37 8.36 -0.51
CA LEU A 299 10.61 6.93 -0.71
C LEU A 299 11.92 6.68 -1.47
N MET A 300 12.18 7.42 -2.55
CA MET A 300 13.44 7.33 -3.29
C MET A 300 14.65 7.75 -2.44
N SER A 301 14.48 8.68 -1.50
CA SER A 301 15.53 9.08 -0.55
C SER A 301 15.88 7.94 0.40
N VAL A 302 14.86 7.28 0.97
CA VAL A 302 15.03 6.11 1.84
C VAL A 302 15.74 4.97 1.10
N TRP A 303 15.39 4.74 -0.17
CA TRP A 303 15.99 3.68 -0.97
C TRP A 303 17.39 4.01 -1.48
N ALA A 304 17.71 5.28 -1.72
CA ALA A 304 19.06 5.70 -2.07
C ALA A 304 20.02 5.60 -0.89
N ALA A 305 19.57 5.99 0.31
CA ALA A 305 20.32 5.96 1.57
C ALA A 305 21.72 6.59 1.50
N ASP A 306 21.86 7.66 0.72
CA ASP A 306 23.10 8.42 0.50
C ASP A 306 23.22 9.62 1.46
N GLY A 307 22.42 9.66 2.52
CA GLY A 307 22.37 10.76 3.49
C GLY A 307 21.64 12.02 3.00
N THR A 308 21.05 12.00 1.81
CA THR A 308 20.33 13.16 1.26
C THR A 308 18.81 12.96 1.28
N GLY A 309 18.10 13.91 1.87
CA GLY A 309 16.63 13.92 1.94
C GLY A 309 16.10 13.12 3.14
N TYR A 310 14.97 12.44 2.95
CA TYR A 310 14.30 11.70 4.02
C TYR A 310 15.08 10.42 4.40
N ALA A 311 15.16 10.13 5.71
CA ALA A 311 15.81 8.94 6.24
C ALA A 311 14.99 8.32 7.38
N ILE A 312 15.11 7.00 7.54
CA ILE A 312 14.54 6.23 8.64
C ILE A 312 15.65 5.87 9.62
N ASP A 313 15.40 6.04 10.92
CA ASP A 313 16.28 5.51 11.97
C ASP A 313 16.05 4.01 12.13
N TRP A 314 16.70 3.22 11.30
CA TRP A 314 16.60 1.76 11.33
C TRP A 314 17.00 1.17 12.70
N ALA A 315 17.95 1.78 13.40
CA ALA A 315 18.40 1.31 14.71
C ALA A 315 17.41 1.63 15.84
N GLY A 316 16.55 2.64 15.64
CA GLY A 316 15.46 3.00 16.54
C GLY A 316 14.31 1.99 16.57
N ILE A 317 14.18 1.11 15.58
CA ILE A 317 13.06 0.16 15.51
C ILE A 317 13.24 -0.99 16.52
N ARG A 318 12.48 -0.97 17.62
CA ARG A 318 12.56 -1.96 18.71
C ARG A 318 11.48 -3.05 18.69
N ALA A 319 10.35 -2.79 18.03
CA ALA A 319 9.26 -3.76 17.90
C ALA A 319 9.69 -5.00 17.11
N GLU A 320 8.97 -6.11 17.23
CA GLU A 320 9.16 -7.24 16.31
C GLU A 320 8.90 -6.77 14.87
N VAL A 321 9.73 -7.19 13.91
CA VAL A 321 9.52 -6.87 12.49
C VAL A 321 9.29 -8.14 11.70
N VAL A 322 8.13 -8.22 11.05
CA VAL A 322 7.77 -9.27 10.10
C VAL A 322 7.76 -8.65 8.71
N TRP A 323 8.81 -8.91 7.93
CA TRP A 323 8.94 -8.38 6.58
C TRP A 323 8.74 -9.48 5.54
N VAL A 324 7.73 -9.32 4.69
CA VAL A 324 7.38 -10.30 3.65
C VAL A 324 7.33 -9.60 2.31
N ASN A 325 8.27 -9.93 1.42
CA ASN A 325 8.33 -9.44 0.05
C ASN A 325 7.86 -10.49 -0.95
N MET A 326 7.47 -10.03 -2.13
CA MET A 326 7.00 -10.85 -3.23
C MET A 326 8.08 -10.92 -4.30
N GLU A 327 8.38 -12.11 -4.80
CA GLU A 327 9.47 -12.34 -5.77
C GLU A 327 9.34 -11.46 -7.03
N LEU A 328 8.13 -11.34 -7.57
CA LEU A 328 7.84 -10.58 -8.79
C LEU A 328 7.43 -9.12 -8.50
N GLY A 329 7.13 -8.83 -7.23
CA GLY A 329 6.86 -7.50 -6.69
C GLY A 329 8.15 -6.76 -6.37
N ARG A 330 8.45 -6.49 -5.10
CA ARG A 330 9.71 -5.82 -4.72
C ARG A 330 10.94 -6.72 -4.73
N GLY A 331 10.77 -8.03 -4.59
CA GLY A 331 11.87 -8.99 -4.63
C GLY A 331 12.74 -9.04 -3.37
N ASP A 332 13.91 -9.66 -3.53
CA ASP A 332 14.86 -9.95 -2.46
C ASP A 332 15.79 -8.75 -2.17
N HIS A 333 15.34 -7.87 -1.27
CA HIS A 333 16.09 -6.70 -0.82
C HIS A 333 16.09 -6.58 0.72
N PRO A 334 16.88 -7.42 1.42
CA PRO A 334 16.82 -7.58 2.87
C PRO A 334 17.49 -6.44 3.66
N ARG A 335 18.13 -5.47 2.99
CA ARG A 335 19.03 -4.51 3.64
C ARG A 335 18.38 -3.71 4.78
N GLY A 336 17.11 -3.33 4.65
CA GLY A 336 16.37 -2.68 5.73
C GLY A 336 16.29 -3.55 6.99
N ALA A 337 15.96 -4.83 6.83
CA ALA A 337 15.92 -5.79 7.93
C ALA A 337 17.31 -6.02 8.56
N GLU A 338 18.37 -6.05 7.75
CA GLU A 338 19.75 -6.15 8.26
C GLU A 338 20.14 -4.94 9.12
N LEU A 339 19.79 -3.73 8.69
CA LEU A 339 20.08 -2.50 9.44
C LEU A 339 19.37 -2.48 10.80
N ILE A 340 18.12 -2.97 10.86
CA ILE A 340 17.37 -3.09 12.12
C ILE A 340 18.05 -4.11 13.05
N ARG A 341 18.50 -5.26 12.51
CA ARG A 341 19.25 -6.26 13.28
C ARG A 341 20.57 -5.70 13.80
N ALA A 342 21.32 -4.99 12.96
CA ALA A 342 22.57 -4.34 13.34
C ALA A 342 22.38 -3.26 14.42
N GLY A 343 21.20 -2.63 14.47
CA GLY A 343 20.78 -1.73 15.56
C GLY A 343 20.44 -2.41 16.89
N GLY A 344 20.58 -3.73 16.98
CA GLY A 344 20.39 -4.52 18.20
C GLY A 344 19.03 -5.22 18.32
N ASN A 345 18.17 -5.15 17.31
CA ASN A 345 16.88 -5.84 17.34
C ASN A 345 16.97 -7.22 16.66
N GLY A 346 17.12 -8.27 17.47
CA GLY A 346 17.17 -9.66 16.98
C GLY A 346 15.82 -10.24 16.50
N ARG A 347 14.70 -9.54 16.72
CA ARG A 347 13.33 -10.02 16.43
C ARG A 347 12.85 -9.54 15.06
N VAL A 348 13.66 -9.79 14.04
CA VAL A 348 13.41 -9.34 12.66
C VAL A 348 13.41 -10.53 11.72
N GLY A 349 12.24 -10.83 11.14
CA GLY A 349 12.08 -11.78 10.05
C GLY A 349 12.06 -11.07 8.69
N PHE A 350 12.75 -11.64 7.70
CA PHE A 350 12.62 -11.25 6.30
C PHE A 350 12.43 -12.50 5.46
N ARG A 351 11.43 -12.50 4.58
CA ARG A 351 11.11 -13.62 3.69
C ARG A 351 10.64 -13.11 2.34
N VAL A 352 10.85 -13.93 1.30
CA VAL A 352 10.32 -13.69 -0.05
C VAL A 352 9.35 -14.81 -0.40
N VAL A 353 8.16 -14.45 -0.88
CA VAL A 353 7.14 -15.38 -1.38
C VAL A 353 7.27 -15.49 -2.90
N ALA A 354 7.50 -16.71 -3.38
CA ALA A 354 7.71 -17.00 -4.80
C ALA A 354 6.41 -16.90 -5.62
N GLY A 355 6.52 -16.41 -6.86
CA GLY A 355 5.41 -16.36 -7.82
C GLY A 355 4.26 -15.42 -7.44
N TYR A 356 4.53 -14.38 -6.65
CA TYR A 356 3.60 -13.30 -6.33
C TYR A 356 4.13 -11.96 -6.87
N GLY A 357 3.24 -11.15 -7.45
CA GLY A 357 3.48 -9.74 -7.80
C GLY A 357 3.13 -8.79 -6.66
N HIS A 358 3.28 -7.48 -6.90
CA HIS A 358 3.18 -6.46 -5.85
C HIS A 358 1.82 -6.40 -5.12
N GLY A 359 0.70 -6.47 -5.85
CA GLY A 359 -0.65 -6.41 -5.30
C GLY A 359 -1.22 -7.75 -4.84
N ASP A 360 -0.64 -8.85 -5.35
CA ASP A 360 -1.08 -10.21 -5.06
C ASP A 360 -1.09 -10.62 -3.57
N PRO A 361 -0.19 -10.14 -2.67
CA PRO A 361 -0.27 -10.52 -1.26
C PRO A 361 -1.51 -9.98 -0.53
N VAL A 362 -2.20 -9.00 -1.12
CA VAL A 362 -3.40 -8.41 -0.52
C VAL A 362 -4.68 -8.81 -1.24
N TRP A 363 -4.60 -8.98 -2.57
CA TRP A 363 -5.77 -9.28 -3.41
C TRP A 363 -5.81 -10.70 -3.97
N GLY A 364 -4.70 -11.42 -3.89
CA GLY A 364 -4.53 -12.73 -4.51
C GLY A 364 -5.49 -13.77 -3.96
N ALA A 365 -6.01 -14.63 -4.84
CA ALA A 365 -7.02 -15.61 -4.47
C ALA A 365 -6.53 -16.67 -3.46
N THR A 366 -5.22 -16.88 -3.36
CA THR A 366 -4.59 -17.81 -2.41
C THR A 366 -3.78 -17.10 -1.32
N ALA A 367 -3.77 -15.76 -1.29
CA ALA A 367 -2.98 -14.99 -0.32
C ALA A 367 -3.35 -15.31 1.14
N ALA A 368 -4.62 -15.66 1.40
CA ALA A 368 -5.09 -16.09 2.72
C ALA A 368 -4.44 -17.39 3.23
N ALA A 369 -4.00 -18.25 2.34
CA ALA A 369 -3.30 -19.49 2.68
C ALA A 369 -1.77 -19.30 2.62
N ASP A 370 -1.28 -18.60 1.61
CA ASP A 370 0.16 -18.56 1.29
C ASP A 370 0.90 -17.43 2.02
N VAL A 371 0.23 -16.29 2.24
CA VAL A 371 0.87 -15.05 2.70
C VAL A 371 0.40 -14.62 4.09
N TRP A 372 -0.91 -14.54 4.33
CA TRP A 372 -1.46 -13.96 5.56
C TRP A 372 -1.03 -14.69 6.85
N PRO A 373 -0.89 -16.05 6.86
CA PRO A 373 -0.35 -16.75 8.02
C PRO A 373 1.09 -16.33 8.38
N LEU A 374 1.86 -15.81 7.41
CA LEU A 374 3.22 -15.32 7.65
C LEU A 374 3.25 -13.97 8.37
N LEU A 375 2.15 -13.21 8.33
CA LEU A 375 2.03 -11.87 8.91
C LEU A 375 1.72 -11.92 10.41
N THR A 376 1.20 -13.05 10.88
CA THR A 376 0.85 -13.31 12.28
C THR A 376 1.51 -14.58 12.79
N PRO A 377 2.86 -14.67 12.79
CA PRO A 377 3.56 -15.85 13.30
C PRO A 377 3.18 -16.08 14.77
N ALA A 378 2.95 -17.36 15.08
CA ALA A 378 2.49 -17.88 16.37
C ALA A 378 3.45 -17.59 17.53
#